data_AF-A0A960RGR1-F1
#
_entry.id   AF-A0A960RGR1-F1
#
_cell.length_a   1.000
_cell.length_b   1.000
_cell.length_c   1.000
_cell.angle_alpha   90.00
_cell.angle_beta   90.00
_cell.angle_gamma   90.00
#
_symmetry.space_group_name_H-M   'P 1'
#
loop_
_entity.id
_entity.type
_entity.pdbx_description
1 polymer ?
#
loop_
_entity_poly.entity_id
_entity_poly.type
_entity_poly.pdbx_seq_one_letter_code
_entity_poly.pdbx_strand_id
1 'polypeptide(L)'
;LPHEFQTPATGTPLEPRTEKTNLAEAVDHFERELVLDALKKSQGVQTKAAQLLGTTRRILKYKMDKLGISPTYPDGVARDL
;
A
#
# COMPACT_ATOMS: atom_id res chain seq x y z
N LEU A 1 -10.24 38.15 -38.33
CA LEU A 1 -10.34 36.69 -38.11
C LEU A 1 -10.07 36.45 -36.63
N PRO A 2 -10.96 35.77 -35.88
CA PRO A 2 -10.77 35.58 -34.44
C PRO A 2 -9.71 34.50 -34.13
N HIS A 3 -8.92 34.73 -33.08
CA HIS A 3 -7.75 33.94 -32.64
C HIS A 3 -8.11 32.63 -31.89
N GLU A 4 -9.25 32.01 -32.21
CA GLU A 4 -9.88 30.97 -31.37
C GLU A 4 -9.37 29.55 -31.60
N PHE A 5 -8.23 29.38 -32.29
CA PHE A 5 -7.64 28.07 -32.58
C PHE A 5 -6.26 27.84 -31.96
N GLN A 6 -5.88 28.61 -30.94
CA GLN A 6 -4.69 28.28 -30.15
C GLN A 6 -5.09 27.47 -28.91
N THR A 7 -5.33 26.16 -29.10
CA THR A 7 -5.13 25.21 -27.99
C THR A 7 -3.67 24.80 -28.01
N PRO A 8 -2.86 25.06 -26.97
CA PRO A 8 -1.61 24.34 -26.81
C PRO A 8 -1.96 22.90 -26.43
N ALA A 9 -2.03 22.04 -27.44
CA ALA A 9 -1.98 20.61 -27.27
C ALA A 9 -0.60 20.24 -26.68
N THR A 10 -0.47 20.32 -25.36
CA THR A 10 0.55 19.56 -24.62
C THR A 10 -0.19 18.47 -23.85
N GLY A 11 -0.84 17.59 -24.59
CA GLY A 11 -1.15 16.26 -24.10
C GLY A 11 0.18 15.52 -24.01
N THR A 12 0.85 15.60 -22.87
CA THR A 12 1.84 14.59 -22.53
C THR A 12 1.08 13.26 -22.56
N PRO A 13 1.45 12.29 -23.41
CA PRO A 13 0.86 10.97 -23.30
C PRO A 13 1.06 10.52 -21.87
N LEU A 14 -0.03 10.34 -21.13
CA LEU A 14 -0.02 9.60 -19.88
C LEU A 14 0.24 8.15 -20.28
N GLU A 15 1.49 7.85 -20.64
CA GLU A 15 1.97 6.49 -20.79
C GLU A 15 1.52 5.76 -19.52
N PRO A 16 0.64 4.75 -19.62
CA PRO A 16 0.36 3.95 -18.45
C PRO A 16 1.70 3.38 -18.04
N ARG A 17 2.21 3.83 -16.89
CA ARG A 17 3.45 3.33 -16.30
C ARG A 17 3.16 1.89 -15.90
N THR A 18 3.17 0.99 -16.88
CA THR A 18 3.18 -0.44 -16.70
C THR A 18 4.58 -0.77 -16.20
N GLU A 19 4.86 -0.34 -14.97
CA GLU A 19 5.97 -0.90 -14.23
C GLU A 19 5.77 -2.40 -14.30
N LYS A 20 6.72 -3.11 -14.93
CA LYS A 20 6.69 -4.56 -15.08
C LYS A 20 6.94 -5.17 -13.71
N THR A 21 5.98 -5.06 -12.81
CA THR A 21 5.97 -5.77 -11.53
C THR A 21 5.52 -7.18 -11.80
N ASN A 22 6.25 -8.15 -11.25
CA ASN A 22 5.81 -9.53 -11.35
C ASN A 22 4.60 -9.74 -10.43
N LEU A 23 3.84 -10.82 -10.66
CA LEU A 23 2.65 -11.11 -9.87
C LEU A 23 2.94 -11.18 -8.36
N ALA A 24 4.10 -11.69 -7.96
CA ALA A 24 4.46 -11.82 -6.55
C ALA A 24 4.64 -10.44 -5.89
N GLU A 25 5.31 -9.49 -6.56
CA GLU A 25 5.47 -8.12 -6.09
C GLU A 25 4.13 -7.39 -5.96
N ALA A 26 3.26 -7.54 -6.97
CA ALA A 26 1.94 -6.92 -6.94
C ALA A 26 1.08 -7.45 -5.78
N VAL A 27 1.14 -8.76 -5.53
CA VAL A 27 0.47 -9.40 -4.39
C VAL A 27 1.05 -8.90 -3.08
N ASP A 28 2.38 -8.85 -2.93
CA ASP A 28 3.03 -8.39 -1.70
C ASP A 28 2.71 -6.91 -1.40
N HIS A 29 2.63 -6.07 -2.42
CA HIS A 29 2.20 -4.68 -2.27
C HIS A 29 0.75 -4.59 -1.77
N PHE A 30 -0.16 -5.33 -2.40
CA PHE A 30 -1.56 -5.35 -1.98
C PHE A 30 -1.74 -5.89 -0.55
N GLU A 31 -1.02 -6.96 -0.19
CA GLU A 31 -1.03 -7.51 1.16
C GLU A 31 -0.49 -6.53 2.20
N ARG A 32 0.57 -5.79 1.86
CA ARG A 32 1.12 -4.73 2.72
C ARG A 32 0.04 -3.70 3.06
N GLU A 33 -0.64 -3.15 2.06
CA GLU A 33 -1.67 -2.13 2.26
C GLU A 33 -2.78 -2.62 3.20
N LEU A 34 -3.26 -3.86 3.01
CA LEU A 34 -4.28 -4.46 3.88
C LEU A 34 -3.80 -4.62 5.33
N VAL A 35 -2.55 -5.08 5.53
CA VAL A 35 -1.99 -5.27 6.86
C VAL A 35 -1.80 -3.93 7.57
N LEU A 36 -1.29 -2.90 6.89
CA LEU A 36 -1.08 -1.57 7.46
C LEU A 36 -2.42 -0.91 7.83
N ASP A 37 -3.42 -0.96 6.95
CA ASP A 37 -4.76 -0.42 7.23
C ASP A 37 -5.43 -1.11 8.43
N ALA A 38 -5.34 -2.44 8.51
CA ALA A 38 -5.87 -3.19 9.66
C ALA A 38 -5.13 -2.87 10.97
N LEU A 39 -3.80 -2.71 10.94
CA LEU A 39 -3.02 -2.27 12.10
C LEU A 39 -3.38 -0.85 12.52
N LYS A 40 -3.57 0.06 11.57
CA LYS A 40 -4.01 1.44 11.83
C LYS A 40 -5.39 1.48 12.50
N LYS A 41 -6.37 0.76 11.94
CA LYS A 41 -7.73 0.64 12.50
C LYS A 41 -7.77 -0.03 13.88
N SER A 42 -6.77 -0.85 14.19
CA SER A 42 -6.65 -1.54 15.47
C SER A 42 -5.65 -0.90 16.44
N GLN A 43 -5.08 0.27 16.12
CA GLN A 43 -4.08 0.95 16.94
C GLN A 43 -2.87 0.03 17.29
N GLY A 44 -2.42 -0.77 16.32
CA GLY A 44 -1.30 -1.70 16.47
C GLY A 44 -1.64 -3.01 17.19
N VAL A 45 -2.89 -3.21 17.63
CA VAL A 45 -3.31 -4.45 18.29
C VAL A 45 -3.47 -5.59 17.28
N GLN A 46 -2.42 -6.40 17.13
CA GLN A 46 -2.36 -7.50 16.14
C GLN A 46 -3.55 -8.47 16.21
N THR A 47 -4.04 -8.83 17.40
CA THR A 47 -5.19 -9.74 17.53
C THR A 47 -6.45 -9.12 16.90
N LYS A 48 -6.65 -7.81 17.07
CA LYS A 48 -7.78 -7.07 16.49
C LYS A 48 -7.59 -6.84 15.00
N ALA A 49 -6.38 -6.51 14.55
CA ALA A 49 -6.05 -6.45 13.12
C ALA A 49 -6.34 -7.78 12.41
N ALA A 50 -5.96 -8.91 13.01
CA ALA A 50 -6.19 -10.23 12.44
C ALA A 50 -7.70 -10.54 12.32
N GLN A 51 -8.49 -10.17 13.34
CA GLN A 51 -9.95 -10.29 13.29
C GLN A 51 -10.56 -9.44 12.16
N LEU A 52 -10.09 -8.20 11.98
CA LEU A 52 -10.55 -7.32 10.89
C LEU A 52 -10.23 -7.91 9.50
N LEU A 53 -9.12 -8.62 9.37
CA LEU A 53 -8.71 -9.29 8.13
C LEU A 53 -9.30 -10.71 7.97
N GLY A 54 -10.11 -11.18 8.91
CA GLY A 54 -10.69 -12.52 8.86
C GLY A 54 -9.63 -13.65 8.98
N THR A 55 -8.55 -13.41 9.71
CA THR A 55 -7.44 -14.37 9.88
C THR A 55 -7.04 -14.54 11.35
N THR A 56 -6.04 -15.37 11.62
CA THR A 56 -5.50 -15.56 12.97
C THR A 56 -4.32 -14.62 13.22
N ARG A 57 -4.07 -14.28 14.50
CA ARG A 57 -2.89 -13.50 14.91
C ARG A 57 -1.58 -14.13 14.39
N ARG A 58 -1.50 -15.47 14.37
CA ARG A 58 -0.30 -16.19 13.90
C ARG A 58 -0.05 -15.96 12.41
N ILE A 59 -1.08 -16.05 11.58
CA ILE A 59 -0.98 -15.78 10.13
C ILE A 59 -0.64 -14.32 9.87
N LEU A 60 -1.26 -13.39 10.60
CA LEU A 60 -0.94 -11.97 10.49
C LEU A 60 0.53 -11.70 10.83
N LYS A 61 1.03 -12.29 11.92
CA LYS A 61 2.44 -12.17 12.31
C LYS A 61 3.37 -12.68 11.21
N TYR A 62 3.08 -13.83 10.60
CA TYR A 62 3.91 -14.34 9.50
C TYR A 62 3.93 -13.40 8.29
N LYS A 63 2.78 -12.80 7.93
CA LYS A 63 2.71 -11.81 6.86
C LYS A 63 3.49 -10.54 7.21
N MET A 64 3.39 -10.05 8.44
CA MET A 64 4.17 -8.92 8.92
C MET A 64 5.67 -9.20 8.87
N ASP A 65 6.12 -10.37 9.31
CA ASP A 65 7.53 -10.78 9.28
C ASP A 65 8.03 -10.85 7.82
N LYS A 66 7.23 -11.41 6.90
CA LYS A 66 7.56 -11.46 5.45
C LYS A 66 7.64 -10.07 4.82
N LEU A 67 6.71 -9.18 5.19
CA LEU A 67 6.59 -7.83 4.62
C LEU A 67 7.44 -6.79 5.38
N GLY A 68 8.15 -7.16 6.44
CA GLY A 68 8.93 -6.21 7.26
C GLY A 68 8.06 -5.14 7.94
N ILE A 69 6.84 -5.49 8.38
CA ILE A 69 5.90 -4.56 9.01
C ILE A 69 6.00 -4.65 10.53
N SER A 70 6.19 -3.51 11.19
CA SER A 70 6.15 -3.40 12.64
C SER A 70 4.75 -2.99 13.13
N PRO A 71 4.19 -3.63 14.18
CA PRO A 71 2.88 -3.27 14.72
C PRO A 71 2.86 -1.86 15.35
N THR A 72 4.03 -1.35 15.78
CA THR A 72 4.16 -0.05 16.44
C THR A 72 4.16 1.11 15.43
N TYR A 73 4.56 0.85 14.19
CA TYR A 73 4.72 1.87 13.15
C TYR A 73 4.00 1.42 11.86
N PRO A 74 2.65 1.51 11.83
CA PRO A 74 1.85 1.10 10.68
C PRO A 74 2.01 2.02 9.45
N ASP A 75 2.74 3.13 9.57
CA ASP A 75 3.09 4.00 8.44
C ASP A 75 4.58 3.86 8.02
N GLY A 76 5.29 2.84 8.51
CA GLY A 76 6.65 2.50 8.06
C GLY A 76 7.78 3.44 8.51
N VAL A 77 7.48 4.56 9.17
CA VAL A 77 8.49 5.41 9.81
C VAL A 77 8.92 4.77 11.14
N ALA A 78 9.94 3.92 11.09
CA ALA A 78 10.77 3.69 12.27
C ALA A 78 11.35 5.07 12.64
N ARG A 79 10.73 5.77 13.58
CA ARG A 79 11.27 7.03 14.10
C ARG A 79 12.55 6.64 14.80
N ASP A 80 13.66 7.04 14.20
CA ASP A 80 15.03 6.71 14.58
C ASP A 80 15.20 6.59 16.10
N LEU A 81 15.55 5.37 16.54
CA LEU A 81 16.06 5.03 17.87
C LEU A 81 17.31 4.17 17.70
#